data_AF-A8IPA2-F1
#
_entry.id   AF-A8IPA2-F1
#
_cell.length_a   1.000
_cell.length_b   1.000
_cell.length_c   1.000
_cell.angle_alpha   90.00
_cell.angle_beta   90.00
_cell.angle_gamma   90.00
#
_symmetry.space_group_name_H-M   'P 1'
#
loop_
_entity.id
_entity.type
_entity.pdbx_description
1 polymer ?
#
loop_
_entity_poly.entity_id
_entity_poly.type
_entity_poly.pdbx_seq_one_letter_code
_entity_poly.pdbx_strand_id
1 'polypeptide(L)'
;MGQVLHRCATTTDAVRRAIQHSQESLRARAKRDGINQKTAPRWKQRNSVADLPTGPKAPKSTVLSVEEEAIIVAFRHHTLLPRDDCLYALQATIPHLTRTSLNCCLQRQGISRLPEIAGDKETKKRFKSYPIGVFHIDIAEVQTAEGELYLFVAVDGSSKLPPCNWWTARTG
;
A
#
# COMPACT_ATOMS: atom_id res chain seq x y z
N MET A 1 -17.01 16.37 -9.97
CA MET A 1 -16.09 15.27 -9.60
C MET A 1 -14.84 15.39 -10.46
N GLY A 2 -13.66 15.56 -9.84
CA GLY A 2 -12.40 15.69 -10.56
C GLY A 2 -11.99 14.38 -11.21
N GLN A 3 -11.53 14.43 -12.46
CA GLN A 3 -11.04 13.24 -13.13
C GLN A 3 -9.68 12.83 -12.58
N VAL A 4 -9.56 11.55 -12.23
CA VAL A 4 -8.27 10.93 -11.89
C VAL A 4 -7.71 10.34 -13.18
N LEU A 5 -6.89 11.13 -13.88
CA LEU A 5 -6.12 10.65 -15.02
C LEU A 5 -4.72 10.27 -14.55
N HIS A 6 -4.11 9.31 -15.24
CA HIS A 6 -2.71 8.97 -15.00
C HIS A 6 -1.82 10.21 -15.19
N ARG A 7 -0.76 10.37 -14.40
CA ARG A 7 0.16 11.53 -14.47
C ARG A 7 0.71 11.77 -15.89
N CYS A 8 0.94 10.71 -16.64
CA CYS A 8 1.45 10.77 -18.02
C CYS A 8 0.35 10.84 -19.09
N ALA A 9 -0.93 11.01 -18.73
CA ALA A 9 -2.02 11.09 -19.69
C ALA A 9 -1.98 12.43 -20.42
N THR A 10 -1.61 12.39 -21.71
CA THR A 10 -1.56 13.59 -22.57
C THR A 10 -2.96 14.11 -22.95
N THR A 11 -3.95 13.22 -23.04
CA THR A 11 -5.33 13.59 -23.42
C THR A 11 -6.24 13.63 -22.21
N THR A 12 -6.71 14.82 -21.85
CA THR A 12 -7.70 15.06 -20.80
C THR A 12 -9.13 14.92 -21.33
N ASP A 13 -10.13 14.81 -20.45
CA ASP A 13 -11.54 14.79 -20.87
C ASP A 13 -11.91 15.96 -21.77
N ALA A 14 -11.42 17.16 -21.42
CA ALA A 14 -11.73 18.38 -22.13
C ALA A 14 -11.21 18.29 -23.58
N VAL A 15 -9.98 17.81 -23.75
CA VAL A 15 -9.39 17.56 -25.07
C VAL A 15 -10.17 16.49 -25.82
N ARG A 16 -10.50 15.37 -25.18
CA ARG A 16 -11.25 14.26 -25.78
C ARG A 16 -12.67 14.69 -26.22
N ARG A 17 -13.42 15.46 -25.41
CA ARG A 17 -14.74 16.05 -25.77
C ARG A 17 -14.60 17.01 -26.94
N ALA A 18 -13.60 17.89 -26.89
CA ALA A 18 -13.41 18.88 -27.93
C ALA A 18 -13.06 18.23 -29.28
N ILE A 19 -12.33 17.10 -29.29
CA ILE A 19 -12.09 16.29 -30.50
C ILE A 19 -13.41 15.72 -31.05
N GLN A 20 -14.31 15.21 -30.19
CA GLN A 20 -15.60 14.65 -30.60
C GLN A 20 -16.53 15.69 -31.24
N HIS A 21 -16.62 16.89 -30.65
CA HIS A 21 -17.53 17.94 -31.11
C HIS A 21 -16.96 18.82 -32.23
N SER A 22 -15.66 18.72 -32.53
CA SER A 22 -15.02 19.57 -33.54
C SER A 22 -15.33 19.16 -35.00
N GLN A 23 -15.67 20.15 -35.81
CA GLN A 23 -15.74 20.06 -37.29
C GLN A 23 -14.39 20.37 -37.96
N GLU A 24 -13.37 20.78 -37.19
CA GLU A 24 -12.02 21.06 -37.69
C GLU A 24 -11.35 19.80 -38.27
N SER A 25 -10.37 20.01 -39.15
CA SER A 25 -9.55 18.90 -39.65
C SER A 25 -8.77 18.23 -38.51
N LEU A 26 -8.67 16.90 -38.56
CA LEU A 26 -7.96 16.12 -37.54
C LEU A 26 -6.49 16.56 -37.38
N ARG A 27 -5.87 17.04 -38.46
CA ARG A 27 -4.49 17.55 -38.46
C ARG A 27 -4.36 18.87 -37.70
N ALA A 28 -5.31 19.80 -37.87
CA ALA A 28 -5.33 21.05 -37.13
C ALA A 28 -5.55 20.79 -35.64
N ARG A 29 -6.47 19.88 -35.31
CA ARG A 29 -6.77 19.48 -33.94
C ARG A 29 -5.56 18.85 -33.24
N ALA A 30 -4.88 17.92 -33.92
CA ALA A 30 -3.67 17.28 -33.40
C ALA A 30 -2.55 18.30 -33.09
N LYS A 31 -2.37 19.30 -33.95
CA LYS A 31 -1.39 20.38 -33.74
C LYS A 31 -1.76 21.28 -32.56
N ARG A 32 -3.04 21.64 -32.43
CA ARG A 32 -3.55 22.50 -31.35
C ARG A 32 -3.44 21.83 -29.98
N ASP A 33 -3.84 20.56 -29.91
CA ASP A 33 -3.89 19.81 -28.64
C ASP A 33 -2.54 19.14 -28.29
N GLY A 34 -1.52 19.26 -29.15
CA GLY A 34 -0.19 18.68 -28.90
C GLY A 34 -0.18 17.14 -28.90
N ILE A 35 -1.07 16.51 -29.65
CA ILE A 35 -1.26 15.04 -29.67
C ILE A 35 -0.81 14.43 -30.99
N ASN A 36 -0.49 13.13 -30.98
CA ASN A 36 -0.14 12.41 -32.20
C ASN A 36 -1.33 12.42 -33.18
N GLN A 37 -1.11 12.71 -34.46
CA GLN A 37 -2.16 12.75 -35.48
C GLN A 37 -3.02 11.48 -35.55
N LYS A 38 -2.48 10.31 -35.19
CA LYS A 38 -3.23 9.04 -35.13
C LYS A 38 -4.21 8.96 -33.95
N THR A 39 -4.05 9.79 -32.92
CA THR A 39 -4.88 9.77 -31.71
C THR A 39 -6.18 10.55 -31.88
N ALA A 40 -6.19 11.65 -32.63
CA ALA A 40 -7.38 12.42 -32.94
C ALA A 40 -8.50 11.60 -33.62
N PRO A 41 -8.26 10.81 -34.69
CA PRO A 41 -9.29 9.97 -35.28
C PRO A 41 -9.79 8.88 -34.33
N ARG A 42 -8.89 8.27 -33.53
CA ARG A 42 -9.27 7.26 -32.53
C ARG A 42 -10.25 7.81 -31.50
N TRP A 43 -10.05 9.04 -31.03
CA TRP A 43 -10.96 9.68 -30.09
C TRP A 43 -12.26 10.17 -30.74
N LYS A 44 -12.21 10.63 -32.00
CA LYS A 44 -13.42 11.05 -32.75
C LYS A 44 -14.36 9.88 -33.06
N GLN A 45 -13.83 8.67 -33.25
CA GLN A 45 -14.62 7.45 -33.51
C GLN A 45 -15.19 6.79 -32.24
N ARG A 46 -14.75 7.18 -31.04
CA ARG A 46 -15.24 6.58 -29.79
C ARG A 46 -16.58 7.21 -29.40
N ASN A 47 -17.48 6.38 -28.88
CA ASN A 47 -18.78 6.83 -28.36
C ASN A 47 -18.69 7.46 -26.95
N SER A 48 -17.56 7.28 -26.26
CA SER A 48 -17.36 7.78 -24.90
C SER A 48 -15.96 8.39 -24.74
N VAL A 49 -15.91 9.41 -23.89
CA VAL A 49 -14.72 10.18 -23.50
C VAL A 49 -14.10 9.62 -22.22
N ALA A 50 -14.89 8.87 -21.45
CA ALA A 50 -14.51 8.31 -20.17
C ALA A 50 -13.33 7.33 -20.31
N ASP A 51 -12.42 7.38 -19.33
CA ASP A 51 -11.36 6.40 -19.19
C ASP A 51 -11.97 5.11 -18.61
N LEU A 52 -12.07 4.08 -19.43
CA LEU A 52 -12.55 2.78 -19.00
C LEU A 52 -11.36 1.90 -18.56
N PRO A 53 -11.51 1.11 -17.48
CA PRO A 53 -10.47 0.19 -17.07
C PRO A 53 -10.14 -0.76 -18.22
N THR A 54 -8.87 -0.76 -18.61
CA THR A 54 -8.35 -1.63 -19.66
C THR A 54 -7.95 -2.94 -19.01
N GLY A 55 -8.76 -3.99 -19.16
CA GLY A 55 -8.47 -5.29 -18.57
C GLY A 55 -9.68 -6.24 -18.59
N PRO A 56 -9.49 -7.47 -18.09
CA PRO A 56 -10.59 -8.43 -17.93
C PRO A 56 -11.64 -7.87 -16.98
N LYS A 57 -12.93 -8.01 -17.33
CA LYS A 57 -14.06 -7.56 -16.48
C LYS A 57 -14.04 -8.23 -15.11
N ALA A 58 -13.61 -9.48 -15.04
CA ALA A 58 -13.39 -10.22 -13.80
C ALA A 58 -11.88 -10.47 -13.63
N PRO A 59 -11.19 -9.74 -12.73
CA PRO A 59 -9.77 -9.93 -12.51
C PRO A 59 -9.56 -11.28 -11.81
N LYS A 60 -8.86 -12.21 -12.47
CA LYS A 60 -8.52 -13.53 -11.93
C LYS A 60 -7.00 -13.70 -11.84
N SER A 61 -6.53 -14.51 -10.90
CA SER A 61 -5.15 -14.97 -10.93
C SER A 61 -4.95 -15.92 -12.11
N THR A 62 -3.81 -15.82 -12.78
CA THR A 62 -3.31 -16.89 -13.67
C THR A 62 -2.48 -17.93 -12.91
N VAL A 63 -2.06 -17.60 -11.68
CA VAL A 63 -1.10 -18.39 -10.89
C VAL A 63 -1.78 -19.16 -9.75
N LEU A 64 -2.92 -18.67 -9.26
CA LEU A 64 -3.64 -19.26 -8.13
C LEU A 64 -4.94 -19.87 -8.61
N SER A 65 -5.25 -21.07 -8.12
CA SER A 65 -6.55 -21.69 -8.32
C SER A 65 -7.63 -21.00 -7.46
N VAL A 66 -8.90 -21.26 -7.77
CA VAL A 66 -10.03 -20.71 -7.00
C VAL A 66 -10.00 -21.24 -5.55
N GLU A 67 -9.58 -22.48 -5.37
CA GLU A 67 -9.47 -23.13 -4.06
C GLU A 67 -8.33 -22.51 -3.24
N GLU A 68 -7.18 -22.27 -3.86
CA GLU A 68 -6.04 -21.60 -3.24
C GLU A 68 -6.39 -20.16 -2.81
N GLU A 69 -7.10 -19.42 -3.66
CA GLU A 69 -7.60 -18.08 -3.29
C GLU A 69 -8.56 -18.16 -2.10
N ALA A 70 -9.46 -19.15 -2.05
CA ALA A 70 -10.37 -19.34 -0.94
C ALA A 70 -9.63 -19.66 0.37
N ILE A 71 -8.59 -20.49 0.32
CA ILE A 71 -7.74 -20.81 1.47
C ILE A 71 -7.04 -19.54 1.98
N ILE A 72 -6.43 -18.75 1.08
CA ILE A 72 -5.76 -17.48 1.42
C ILE A 72 -6.72 -16.52 2.12
N VAL A 73 -7.93 -16.36 1.57
CA VAL A 73 -8.96 -15.45 2.09
C VAL A 73 -9.43 -15.91 3.47
N ALA A 74 -9.78 -17.19 3.61
CA ALA A 74 -10.20 -17.76 4.90
C ALA A 74 -9.10 -17.62 5.95
N PHE A 75 -7.86 -17.98 5.61
CA PHE A 75 -6.70 -17.86 6.49
C PHE A 75 -6.50 -16.42 6.97
N ARG A 76 -6.59 -15.45 6.06
CA ARG A 76 -6.44 -14.02 6.39
C ARG A 76 -7.52 -13.53 7.34
N HIS A 77 -8.77 -13.96 7.15
CA HIS A 77 -9.89 -13.56 8.01
C HIS A 77 -9.78 -14.17 9.42
N HIS A 78 -9.30 -15.40 9.54
CA HIS A 78 -9.21 -16.09 10.83
C HIS A 78 -7.99 -15.65 11.65
N THR A 79 -6.83 -15.49 11.01
CA THR A 79 -5.57 -15.27 11.74
C THR A 79 -5.26 -13.80 11.96
N LEU A 80 -5.80 -12.89 11.12
CA LEU A 80 -5.50 -11.46 11.14
C LEU A 80 -3.99 -11.15 11.13
N LEU A 81 -3.18 -12.08 10.62
CA LEU A 81 -1.73 -11.93 10.57
C LEU A 81 -1.31 -10.86 9.56
N PRO A 82 -0.16 -10.20 9.77
CA PRO A 82 0.50 -9.40 8.75
C PRO A 82 0.71 -10.20 7.47
N ARG A 83 0.73 -9.49 6.33
CA ARG A 83 0.80 -10.13 5.00
C ARG A 83 2.00 -11.08 4.85
N ASP A 84 3.15 -10.66 5.35
CA ASP A 84 4.39 -11.41 5.17
C ASP A 84 4.38 -12.69 6.05
N ASP A 85 3.73 -12.64 7.21
CA ASP A 85 3.53 -13.82 8.06
C ASP A 85 2.50 -14.78 7.43
N CYS A 86 1.45 -14.25 6.79
CA CYS A 86 0.53 -15.07 6.00
C CYS A 86 1.26 -15.80 4.86
N LEU A 87 2.21 -15.12 4.18
CA LEU A 87 2.99 -15.74 3.12
C LEU A 87 3.79 -16.93 3.67
N TYR A 88 4.49 -16.75 4.79
CA TYR A 88 5.29 -17.80 5.40
C TYR A 88 4.44 -19.00 5.84
N ALA A 89 3.31 -18.75 6.50
CA ALA A 89 2.40 -19.80 6.94
C ALA A 89 1.78 -20.59 5.78
N LEU A 90 1.42 -19.91 4.69
CA LEU A 90 0.77 -20.52 3.54
C LEU A 90 1.75 -21.16 2.55
N GLN A 91 3.05 -20.88 2.65
CA GLN A 91 4.08 -21.45 1.78
C GLN A 91 4.13 -22.98 1.87
N ALA A 92 3.84 -23.54 3.05
CA ALA A 92 3.80 -24.99 3.27
C ALA A 92 2.67 -25.67 2.49
N THR A 93 1.55 -24.98 2.29
CA THR A 93 0.36 -25.51 1.60
C THR A 93 0.36 -25.14 0.11
N ILE A 94 0.87 -23.97 -0.24
CA ILE A 94 0.89 -23.42 -1.60
C ILE A 94 2.35 -23.03 -1.92
N PRO A 95 3.18 -23.96 -2.41
CA PRO A 95 4.62 -23.75 -2.55
C PRO A 95 4.98 -22.71 -3.62
N HIS A 96 4.14 -22.51 -4.64
CA HIS A 96 4.28 -21.49 -5.69
C HIS A 96 3.70 -20.12 -5.31
N LEU A 97 3.23 -19.95 -4.07
CA LEU A 97 2.75 -18.66 -3.59
C LEU A 97 3.91 -17.66 -3.56
N THR A 98 3.69 -16.49 -4.15
CA THR A 98 4.66 -15.40 -4.17
C THR A 98 4.08 -14.19 -3.45
N ARG A 99 4.96 -13.32 -2.95
CA ARG A 99 4.55 -12.06 -2.31
C ARG A 99 3.64 -11.22 -3.22
N THR A 100 3.87 -11.22 -4.52
CA THR A 100 3.07 -10.47 -5.49
C THR A 100 1.72 -11.13 -5.76
N SER A 101 1.66 -12.45 -5.96
CA SER A 101 0.38 -13.14 -6.16
C SER A 101 -0.53 -13.05 -4.94
N LEU A 102 0.03 -13.19 -3.73
CA LEU A 102 -0.67 -12.97 -2.46
C LEU A 102 -1.22 -11.54 -2.37
N ASN A 103 -0.40 -10.55 -2.69
CA ASN A 103 -0.82 -9.14 -2.68
C ASN A 103 -1.97 -8.86 -3.64
N CYS A 104 -1.86 -9.31 -4.89
CA CYS A 104 -2.90 -9.14 -5.89
C CYS A 104 -4.19 -9.84 -5.45
N CYS A 105 -4.10 -11.05 -4.87
CA CYS A 105 -5.25 -11.76 -4.31
C CYS A 105 -5.95 -10.95 -3.21
N LEU A 106 -5.21 -10.52 -2.19
CA LEU A 106 -5.75 -9.73 -1.07
C LEU A 106 -6.33 -8.38 -1.52
N GLN A 107 -5.72 -7.74 -2.52
CA GLN A 107 -6.22 -6.48 -3.07
C GLN A 107 -7.51 -6.68 -3.87
N ARG A 108 -7.62 -7.73 -4.67
CA ARG A 108 -8.86 -8.08 -5.40
C ARG A 108 -10.01 -8.39 -4.45
N GLN A 109 -9.72 -9.06 -3.34
CA GLN A 109 -10.72 -9.44 -2.34
C GLN A 109 -11.02 -8.31 -1.34
N GLY A 110 -10.31 -7.19 -1.40
CA GLY A 110 -10.53 -6.03 -0.52
C GLY A 110 -9.97 -6.18 0.90
N ILE A 111 -9.21 -7.25 1.19
CA ILE A 111 -8.71 -7.58 2.55
C ILE A 111 -7.20 -7.27 2.67
N SER A 112 -6.70 -6.40 1.80
CA SER A 112 -5.29 -5.96 1.85
C SER A 112 -4.96 -5.27 3.17
N ARG A 113 -5.90 -4.47 3.70
CA ARG A 113 -5.80 -3.88 5.03
C ARG A 113 -6.44 -4.81 6.05
N LEU A 114 -5.73 -5.04 7.15
CA LEU A 114 -6.31 -5.72 8.30
C LEU A 114 -7.44 -4.86 8.89
N PRO A 115 -8.55 -5.46 9.32
CA PRO A 115 -9.56 -4.74 10.06
C PRO A 115 -8.93 -4.11 11.31
N GLU A 116 -9.30 -2.87 11.61
CA GLU A 116 -8.94 -2.28 12.89
C GLU A 116 -9.77 -3.00 13.95
N ILE A 117 -9.14 -3.98 14.62
CA ILE A 117 -9.73 -4.63 15.78
C ILE A 117 -9.98 -3.51 16.80
N ALA A 118 -11.24 -3.32 17.21
CA ALA A 118 -11.68 -2.32 18.18
C ALA A 118 -11.26 -2.72 19.61
N GLY A 119 -9.98 -3.02 19.78
CA GLY A 119 -9.33 -3.37 21.04
C GLY A 119 -8.04 -2.59 21.14
N ASP A 120 -8.11 -1.51 21.92
CA ASP A 120 -6.98 -0.84 22.56
C ASP A 120 -5.79 -0.44 21.67
N LYS A 121 -6.04 0.34 20.62
CA LYS A 121 -5.00 1.28 20.20
C LYS A 121 -5.16 2.52 21.07
N GLU A 122 -4.34 2.63 22.10
CA GLU A 122 -4.10 3.93 22.73
C GLU A 122 -3.92 4.95 21.60
N THR A 123 -4.74 6.01 21.61
CA THR A 123 -4.62 7.11 20.65
C THR A 123 -3.14 7.46 20.52
N LYS A 124 -2.58 7.39 19.30
CA LYS A 124 -1.18 7.70 19.04
C LYS A 124 -0.89 9.12 19.55
N LYS A 125 -0.45 9.23 20.80
CA LYS A 125 -0.07 10.51 21.40
C LYS A 125 1.21 10.93 20.71
N ARG A 126 1.25 12.17 20.22
CA ARG A 126 2.52 12.71 19.75
C ARG A 126 3.48 12.69 20.92
N PHE A 127 4.72 12.26 20.67
CA PHE A 127 5.78 12.37 21.65
C PHE A 127 5.82 13.82 22.16
N LYS A 128 5.86 14.01 23.48
CA LYS A 128 5.90 15.35 24.08
C LYS A 128 7.16 16.07 23.57
N SER A 129 7.02 17.35 23.23
CA SER A 129 8.18 18.16 22.83
C SER A 129 8.90 18.61 24.09
N TYR A 130 10.18 18.27 24.20
CA TYR A 130 11.02 18.71 25.31
C TYR A 130 12.07 19.72 24.84
N PRO A 131 12.45 20.69 25.68
CA PRO A 131 13.60 21.55 25.39
C PRO A 131 14.89 20.73 25.34
N ILE A 132 15.89 21.23 24.62
CA ILE A 132 17.22 20.63 24.52
C ILE A 132 17.79 20.47 25.95
N GLY A 133 18.23 19.25 26.31
CA GLY A 133 18.79 18.94 27.64
C GLY A 133 17.94 18.03 28.54
N VAL A 134 16.80 17.51 28.07
CA VAL A 134 15.99 16.52 28.80
C VAL A 134 16.18 15.13 28.18
N PHE A 135 16.57 14.15 29.01
CA PHE A 135 16.70 12.74 28.62
C PHE A 135 15.49 11.93 29.12
N HIS A 136 14.95 11.09 28.25
CA HIS A 136 14.04 10.02 28.63
C HIS A 136 14.83 8.77 28.92
N ILE A 137 14.61 8.16 30.09
CA ILE A 137 15.18 6.86 30.41
C ILE A 137 14.03 5.87 30.43
N ASP A 138 14.00 4.96 29.46
CA ASP A 138 13.10 3.83 29.43
C ASP A 138 13.80 2.62 30.06
N ILE A 139 13.07 1.88 30.89
CA ILE A 139 13.55 0.66 31.55
C ILE A 139 12.73 -0.49 30.99
N ALA A 140 13.40 -1.46 30.36
CA ALA A 140 12.80 -2.68 29.88
C ALA A 140 13.36 -3.87 30.68
N GLU A 141 12.47 -4.55 31.39
CA GLU A 141 12.79 -5.81 32.05
C GLU A 141 12.67 -6.96 31.04
N VAL A 142 13.71 -7.78 30.96
CA VAL A 142 13.79 -8.93 30.06
C VAL A 142 14.03 -10.17 30.90
N GLN A 143 13.02 -11.02 30.95
CA GLN A 143 13.07 -12.32 31.61
C GLN A 143 13.79 -13.31 30.70
N THR A 144 14.93 -13.84 31.14
CA THR A 144 15.71 -14.86 30.40
C THR A 144 15.80 -16.16 31.21
N ALA A 145 16.15 -17.27 30.56
CA ALA A 145 16.29 -18.57 31.22
C ALA A 145 17.35 -18.58 32.35
N GLU A 146 18.26 -17.60 32.37
CA GLU A 146 19.33 -17.45 33.35
C GLU A 146 19.03 -16.36 34.42
N GLY A 147 17.85 -15.74 34.39
CA GLY A 147 17.41 -14.72 35.36
C GLY A 147 16.87 -13.44 34.73
N GLU A 148 16.67 -12.43 35.57
CA GLU A 148 16.14 -11.11 35.18
C GLU A 148 17.26 -10.19 34.67
N LEU A 149 17.06 -9.60 33.49
CA LEU A 149 17.94 -8.57 32.95
C LEU A 149 17.16 -7.25 32.83
N TYR A 150 17.77 -6.16 33.29
CA TYR A 150 17.23 -4.82 33.09
C TYR A 150 18.01 -4.11 32.00
N LEU A 151 17.30 -3.67 30.96
CA LEU A 151 17.82 -2.84 29.90
C LEU A 151 17.42 -1.38 30.15
N PHE A 152 18.41 -0.51 30.28
CA PHE A 152 18.22 0.93 30.40
C PHE A 152 18.50 1.59 29.05
N VAL A 153 17.52 2.30 28.50
CA VAL A 153 17.65 3.05 27.24
C VAL A 153 17.44 4.52 27.52
N ALA A 154 18.50 5.32 27.38
CA ALA A 154 18.40 6.77 27.42
C ALA A 154 18.17 7.31 26.00
N VAL A 155 17.11 8.09 25.79
CA VAL A 155 16.78 8.76 24.52
C VAL A 155 16.75 10.26 24.74
N ASP A 156 17.49 11.00 23.91
CA ASP A 156 17.39 12.46 23.87
C ASP A 156 16.06 12.87 23.22
N GLY A 157 15.24 13.59 23.99
CA GLY A 157 13.88 14.01 23.59
C GLY A 157 13.85 14.96 22.38
N SER A 158 14.99 15.60 22.04
CA SER A 158 15.09 16.52 20.91
C SER A 158 15.42 15.82 19.58
N SER A 159 16.25 14.78 19.60
CA SER A 159 16.75 14.09 18.40
C SER A 159 15.95 12.84 18.03
N LYS A 160 15.21 12.24 18.97
CA LYS A 160 14.47 10.95 18.78
C LYS A 160 15.34 9.81 18.25
N LEU A 161 16.66 9.94 18.33
CA LEU A 161 17.62 8.90 18.01
C LEU A 161 18.07 8.31 19.35
N PRO A 162 18.02 6.99 19.56
CA PRO A 162 18.65 6.41 20.74
C PRO A 162 20.18 6.59 20.60
N PRO A 163 20.87 7.30 21.51
CA PRO A 163 22.32 7.15 21.63
C PRO A 163 22.60 5.68 21.94
N CYS A 164 23.28 5.00 21.02
CA CYS A 164 23.69 3.61 21.15
C CYS A 164 24.69 3.45 22.32
N ASN A 165 24.19 3.29 23.55
CA ASN A 165 24.98 2.77 24.67
C ASN A 165 24.08 1.84 25.48
N TRP A 166 24.29 0.53 25.28
CA TRP A 166 23.57 -0.54 25.94
C TRP A 166 24.30 -0.88 27.23
N TRP A 167 23.64 -0.69 28.37
CA TRP A 167 24.15 -1.15 29.67
C TRP A 167 23.23 -2.26 30.18
N THR A 168 23.79 -3.44 30.37
CA THR A 168 23.10 -4.59 30.97
C THR A 168 23.55 -4.73 32.41
N ALA A 169 22.62 -4.57 33.36
CA ALA A 169 22.86 -4.92 34.76
C ALA A 169 22.25 -6.31 35.02
N ARG A 170 23.07 -7.23 35.55
CA ARG A 170 22.63 -8.53 36.05
C ARG A 170 22.49 -8.43 37.56
N THR A 171 21.33 -8.72 38.09
CA THR A 171 21.17 -8.95 39.53
C THR A 171 21.73 -10.33 39.86
N GLY A 172 22.71 -10.37 40.76
CA GLY A 172 23.30 -11.60 41.28
C GLY A 172 22.44 -12.25 42.36
#